data_AF-A0A2T4I9C5-F1
#
_entry.id   AF-A0A2T4I9C5-F1
#
_cell.length_a   1.000
_cell.length_b   1.000
_cell.length_c   1.000
_cell.angle_alpha   90.00
_cell.angle_beta   90.00
_cell.angle_gamma   90.00
#
_symmetry.space_group_name_H-M   'P 1'
#
loop_
_entity.id
_entity.type
_entity.pdbx_description
1 polymer ?
#
loop_
_entity_poly.entity_id
_entity_poly.type
_entity_poly.pdbx_seq_one_letter_code
_entity_poly.pdbx_strand_id
1 'polypeptide(L)'
;MDFQQAFGHKTNIKKYNVYFILAICLVFVVMLSTAMLIDYRLIVVKQQNLSKEALKNPHAYFLKTWMIRYLLNVALVIIFAIYTILAMNRITVGYVYIGLWLVIWFGFAFGELILTKKITYPSIISIVLFVLVIISFYFIIKDIYELKRSLRYQKMKKREYRF
;
A
#
# COMPACT_ATOMS: atom_id res chain seq x y z
N MET A 1 -23.54 6.14 -20.46
CA MET A 1 -22.06 6.14 -20.44
C MET A 1 -21.60 4.69 -20.36
N ASP A 2 -20.89 4.20 -21.38
CA ASP A 2 -20.43 2.81 -21.43
C ASP A 2 -19.48 2.50 -20.27
N PHE A 3 -19.84 1.52 -19.44
CA PHE A 3 -18.99 0.98 -18.37
C PHE A 3 -17.59 0.61 -18.87
N GLN A 4 -17.45 0.17 -20.13
CA GLN A 4 -16.15 -0.11 -20.73
C GLN A 4 -15.25 1.12 -20.91
N GLN A 5 -15.77 2.33 -21.08
CA GLN A 5 -14.95 3.55 -21.20
C GLN A 5 -14.44 4.08 -19.87
N ALA A 6 -15.17 3.80 -18.77
CA ALA A 6 -14.75 4.15 -17.41
C ALA A 6 -13.68 3.19 -16.86
N PHE A 7 -13.71 1.91 -17.26
CA PHE A 7 -12.83 0.86 -16.72
C PHE A 7 -11.74 0.35 -17.69
N GLY A 8 -11.75 0.77 -18.97
CA GLY A 8 -11.11 0.01 -20.05
C GLY A 8 -9.66 0.33 -20.43
N HIS A 9 -9.04 1.40 -19.92
CA HIS A 9 -7.64 1.68 -20.27
C HIS A 9 -6.68 1.09 -19.24
N LYS A 10 -5.79 0.24 -19.75
CA LYS A 10 -4.76 -0.43 -18.99
C LYS A 10 -3.40 -0.09 -19.58
N THR A 11 -2.41 0.13 -18.73
CA THR A 11 -1.02 0.37 -19.14
C THR A 11 -0.07 -0.47 -18.31
N ASN A 12 1.11 -0.74 -18.84
CA ASN A 12 2.22 -1.18 -18.00
C ASN A 12 2.75 0.02 -17.20
N ILE A 13 3.16 -0.22 -15.96
CA ILE A 13 3.75 0.80 -15.10
C ILE A 13 5.21 1.03 -15.55
N LYS A 14 5.61 2.29 -15.70
CA LYS A 14 6.99 2.65 -16.01
C LYS A 14 7.93 2.22 -14.86
N LYS A 15 9.13 1.75 -15.20
CA LYS A 15 10.09 1.18 -14.23
C LYS A 15 10.37 2.09 -13.03
N TYR A 16 10.50 3.41 -13.24
CA TYR A 16 10.77 4.36 -12.16
C TYR A 16 9.65 4.39 -11.11
N ASN A 17 8.38 4.32 -11.53
CA ASN A 17 7.23 4.26 -10.62
C ASN A 17 7.22 2.95 -9.84
N VAL A 18 7.60 1.83 -10.46
CA VAL A 18 7.73 0.53 -9.78
C VAL A 18 8.81 0.60 -8.70
N TYR A 19 10.01 1.09 -9.02
CA TYR A 19 11.08 1.22 -8.03
C TYR A 19 10.71 2.16 -6.88
N PHE A 20 10.00 3.25 -7.17
CA PHE A 20 9.50 4.16 -6.15
C PHE A 20 8.50 3.47 -5.21
N ILE A 21 7.55 2.70 -5.75
CA ILE A 21 6.60 1.90 -4.95
C ILE A 21 7.33 0.86 -4.11
N LEU A 22 8.33 0.17 -4.67
CA LEU A 22 9.11 -0.83 -3.93
C LEU A 22 9.88 -0.21 -2.78
N ALA A 23 10.42 1.01 -2.95
CA ALA A 23 11.05 1.75 -1.86
C ALA A 23 10.06 2.06 -0.74
N ILE A 24 8.84 2.49 -1.06
CA ILE A 24 7.76 2.71 -0.07
C ILE A 24 7.46 1.41 0.68
N CYS A 25 7.32 0.28 -0.03
CA CYS A 25 7.07 -1.03 0.59
C CYS A 25 8.19 -1.41 1.58
N LEU A 26 9.45 -1.19 1.20
CA LEU A 26 10.59 -1.50 2.05
C LEU A 26 10.58 -0.65 3.32
N VAL A 27 10.37 0.66 3.19
CA VAL A 27 10.27 1.58 4.34
C VAL A 27 9.11 1.17 5.26
N PHE A 28 7.97 0.77 4.69
CA PHE A 28 6.82 0.31 5.47
C PHE A 28 7.11 -0.98 6.27
N VAL A 29 7.81 -1.97 5.70
CA VAL A 29 8.19 -3.20 6.41
C VAL A 29 9.18 -2.90 7.54
N VAL A 30 10.17 -2.04 7.30
CA VAL A 30 11.12 -1.60 8.33
C VAL A 30 10.38 -0.89 9.47
N MET A 31 9.44 -0.01 9.13
CA MET A 31 8.62 0.71 10.10
C MET A 31 7.75 -0.24 10.95
N LEU A 32 7.10 -1.23 10.34
CA LEU A 32 6.33 -2.25 11.08
C LEU A 32 7.24 -3.03 12.04
N SER A 33 8.44 -3.38 11.60
CA SER A 33 9.43 -4.09 12.41
C SER A 33 9.96 -3.25 13.58
N THR A 34 10.17 -1.94 13.38
CA THR A 34 10.61 -1.07 14.49
C THR A 34 9.48 -0.80 15.49
N ALA A 35 8.25 -0.61 15.02
CA ALA A 35 7.08 -0.50 15.88
C ALA A 35 6.90 -1.75 16.76
N MET A 36 7.13 -2.95 16.20
CA MET A 36 7.17 -4.20 16.97
C MET A 36 8.10 -4.13 18.16
N LEU A 37 9.36 -3.75 17.90
CA LEU A 37 10.42 -3.79 18.88
C LEU A 37 10.14 -2.82 20.03
N ILE A 38 9.54 -1.68 19.71
CA ILE A 38 9.12 -0.67 20.70
C ILE A 38 7.99 -1.23 21.57
N ASP A 39 6.91 -1.77 20.98
CA ASP A 39 5.78 -2.32 21.73
C ASP A 39 6.20 -3.51 22.61
N TYR A 40 7.04 -4.39 22.07
CA TYR A 40 7.59 -5.53 22.80
C TYR A 40 8.41 -5.08 24.02
N ARG A 41 9.31 -4.09 23.83
CA ARG A 41 10.11 -3.52 24.92
C ARG A 41 9.23 -2.92 26.01
N LEU A 42 8.18 -2.17 25.65
CA LEU A 42 7.26 -1.55 26.61
C LEU A 42 6.54 -2.59 27.47
N ILE A 43 6.16 -3.73 26.89
CA ILE A 43 5.51 -4.81 27.63
C ILE A 43 6.48 -5.48 28.60
N VAL A 44 7.70 -5.79 28.16
CA VAL A 44 8.74 -6.39 29.01
C VAL A 44 9.05 -5.50 30.21
N VAL A 45 9.17 -4.19 30.01
CA VAL A 45 9.45 -3.22 31.10
C VAL A 45 8.26 -3.11 32.07
N LYS A 46 7.02 -3.05 31.57
CA LYS A 46 5.83 -3.02 32.45
C LYS A 46 5.71 -4.28 33.31
N GLN A 47 6.13 -5.42 32.77
CA GLN A 47 6.07 -6.70 33.45
C GLN A 47 7.13 -6.87 34.54
N GLN A 48 8.31 -6.28 34.39
CA GLN A 48 9.33 -6.24 35.44
C GLN A 48 8.86 -5.45 36.69
N ASN A 49 7.89 -4.55 36.52
CA ASN A 49 7.37 -3.67 37.57
C ASN A 49 6.07 -4.15 38.24
N LEU A 50 5.50 -5.29 37.83
CA LEU A 50 4.24 -5.85 38.36
C LEU A 50 4.46 -7.21 39.03
N SER A 51 3.80 -7.43 40.18
CA SER A 51 3.89 -8.66 40.98
C SER A 51 3.56 -9.93 40.18
N LYS A 52 4.30 -11.02 40.44
CA LYS A 52 4.28 -12.31 39.74
C LYS A 52 2.89 -12.98 39.68
N GLU A 53 1.95 -12.60 40.53
CA GLU A 53 0.60 -13.19 40.62
C GLU A 53 -0.41 -12.62 39.60
N ALA A 54 -0.18 -11.43 39.05
CA ALA A 54 -1.10 -10.82 38.07
C ALA A 54 -0.92 -11.35 36.63
N LEU A 55 -0.01 -12.31 36.42
CA LEU A 55 0.60 -12.55 35.11
C LEU A 55 0.43 -13.98 34.57
N LYS A 56 -0.81 -14.49 34.51
CA LYS A 56 -1.12 -15.67 33.68
C LYS A 56 -1.13 -15.28 32.20
N ASN A 57 -0.01 -15.50 31.51
CA ASN A 57 0.18 -15.56 30.04
C ASN A 57 -0.19 -14.35 29.13
N PRO A 58 0.13 -13.09 29.49
CA PRO A 58 -0.04 -11.96 28.56
C PRO A 58 0.93 -12.02 27.36
N HIS A 59 2.12 -12.61 27.51
CA HIS A 59 3.10 -12.75 26.43
C HIS A 59 2.59 -13.59 25.26
N ALA A 60 1.99 -14.75 25.54
CA ALA A 60 1.53 -15.65 24.49
C ALA A 60 0.36 -15.04 23.69
N TYR A 61 -0.55 -14.33 24.37
CA TYR A 61 -1.68 -13.67 23.71
C TYR A 61 -1.25 -12.43 22.91
N PHE A 62 -0.35 -11.62 23.47
CA PHE A 62 0.23 -10.47 22.77
C PHE A 62 1.04 -10.92 21.56
N LEU A 63 1.95 -11.87 21.71
CA LEU A 63 2.75 -12.42 20.60
C LEU A 63 1.87 -12.99 19.51
N LYS A 64 0.84 -13.77 19.86
CA LYS A 64 -0.07 -14.39 18.88
C LYS A 64 -0.83 -13.34 18.07
N THR A 65 -1.49 -12.39 18.74
CA THR A 65 -2.30 -11.37 18.07
C THR A 65 -1.43 -10.41 17.26
N TRP A 66 -0.29 -10.02 17.82
CA TRP A 66 0.65 -9.11 17.17
C TRP A 66 1.35 -9.77 15.97
N MET A 67 1.84 -11.02 16.09
CA MET A 67 2.43 -11.77 14.96
C MET A 67 1.43 -11.92 13.83
N ILE A 68 0.18 -12.26 14.12
CA ILE A 68 -0.84 -12.43 13.07
C ILE A 68 -1.05 -11.09 12.34
N ARG A 69 -1.19 -9.98 13.06
CA ARG A 69 -1.35 -8.65 12.44
C ARG A 69 -0.13 -8.27 11.60
N TYR A 70 1.08 -8.51 12.10
CA TYR A 70 2.32 -8.25 11.38
C TYR A 70 2.44 -9.10 10.11
N LEU A 71 2.26 -10.42 10.21
CA LEU A 71 2.33 -11.35 9.08
C LEU A 71 1.30 -10.99 8.00
N LEU A 72 0.07 -10.64 8.39
CA LEU A 72 -0.96 -10.21 7.43
C LEU A 72 -0.56 -8.92 6.71
N ASN A 73 -0.05 -7.91 7.43
CA ASN A 73 0.41 -6.66 6.82
C ASN A 73 1.59 -6.89 5.86
N VAL A 74 2.58 -7.66 6.29
CA VAL A 74 3.75 -7.99 5.46
C VAL A 74 3.34 -8.80 4.24
N ALA A 75 2.45 -9.79 4.39
CA ALA A 75 1.93 -10.56 3.27
C ALA A 75 1.20 -9.66 2.24
N LEU A 76 0.34 -8.75 2.69
CA LEU A 76 -0.33 -7.79 1.80
C LEU A 76 0.65 -6.88 1.05
N VAL A 77 1.69 -6.40 1.73
CA VAL A 77 2.75 -5.58 1.13
C VAL A 77 3.56 -6.37 0.11
N ILE A 78 3.87 -7.64 0.39
CA ILE A 78 4.55 -8.53 -0.55
C ILE A 78 3.68 -8.79 -1.77
N ILE A 79 2.38 -9.09 -1.59
CA ILE A 79 1.43 -9.28 -2.69
C ILE A 79 1.38 -8.01 -3.56
N PHE A 80 1.30 -6.84 -2.93
CA PHE A 80 1.33 -5.56 -3.62
C PHE A 80 2.62 -5.34 -4.42
N ALA A 81 3.79 -5.62 -3.81
CA ALA A 81 5.09 -5.50 -4.46
C ALA A 81 5.22 -6.44 -5.67
N ILE A 82 4.85 -7.71 -5.50
CA ILE A 82 4.85 -8.71 -6.59
C ILE A 82 3.93 -8.25 -7.72
N TYR A 83 2.71 -7.81 -7.40
CA TYR A 83 1.79 -7.34 -8.42
C TYR A 83 2.34 -6.11 -9.16
N THR A 84 2.95 -5.16 -8.44
CA THR A 84 3.55 -3.95 -9.04
C THR A 84 4.71 -4.32 -9.97
N ILE A 85 5.53 -5.31 -9.61
CA ILE A 85 6.61 -5.83 -10.47
C ILE A 85 6.03 -6.50 -11.73
N LEU A 86 5.00 -7.32 -11.57
CA LEU A 86 4.32 -7.94 -12.72
C LEU A 86 3.68 -6.89 -13.63
N ALA A 87 3.15 -5.81 -13.05
CA ALA A 87 2.55 -4.68 -13.76
C ALA A 87 3.57 -3.86 -14.58
N MET A 88 4.87 -4.08 -14.37
CA MET A 88 5.94 -3.47 -15.17
C MET A 88 6.03 -4.11 -16.56
N ASN A 89 5.92 -5.44 -16.64
CA ASN A 89 6.33 -6.21 -17.83
C ASN A 89 5.28 -7.17 -18.37
N ARG A 90 4.37 -7.68 -17.52
CA ARG A 90 3.48 -8.81 -17.85
C ARG A 90 2.00 -8.48 -17.76
N ILE A 91 1.62 -7.52 -16.92
CA ILE A 91 0.23 -7.22 -16.61
C ILE A 91 -0.03 -5.74 -16.84
N THR A 92 -1.15 -5.41 -17.45
CA THR A 92 -1.58 -4.02 -17.60
C THR A 92 -2.51 -3.64 -16.45
N VAL A 93 -2.23 -2.52 -15.79
CA VAL A 93 -3.03 -1.99 -14.68
C VAL A 93 -3.98 -0.90 -15.15
N GLY A 94 -5.19 -0.93 -14.61
CA GLY A 94 -6.23 0.08 -14.83
C GLY A 94 -6.72 0.69 -13.51
N TYR A 95 -7.77 1.49 -13.56
CA TYR A 95 -8.28 2.24 -12.40
C TYR A 95 -8.73 1.37 -11.21
N VAL A 96 -9.21 0.14 -11.46
CA VAL A 96 -9.63 -0.79 -10.37
C VAL A 96 -8.44 -1.17 -9.49
N TYR A 97 -7.27 -1.42 -10.09
CA TYR A 97 -6.04 -1.71 -9.35
C TYR A 97 -5.72 -0.56 -8.39
N ILE A 98 -5.75 0.67 -8.91
CA ILE A 98 -5.43 1.88 -8.16
C ILE A 98 -6.42 2.08 -7.01
N GLY A 99 -7.72 1.96 -7.28
CA GLY A 99 -8.77 2.10 -6.28
C GLY A 99 -8.66 1.07 -5.16
N LEU A 100 -8.48 -0.22 -5.51
CA LEU A 100 -8.38 -1.30 -4.53
C LEU A 100 -7.16 -1.09 -3.61
N TRP A 101 -5.99 -0.80 -4.18
CA TRP A 101 -4.79 -0.60 -3.38
C TRP A 101 -4.83 0.71 -2.57
N LEU A 102 -5.47 1.77 -3.07
CA LEU A 102 -5.70 2.98 -2.28
C LEU A 102 -6.49 2.69 -1.00
N VAL A 103 -7.54 1.87 -1.08
CA VAL A 103 -8.34 1.49 0.10
C VAL A 103 -7.50 0.72 1.11
N ILE A 104 -6.66 -0.22 0.64
CA ILE A 104 -5.77 -1.00 1.51
C ILE A 104 -4.75 -0.09 2.20
N TRP A 105 -4.07 0.78 1.44
CA TRP A 105 -3.08 1.71 1.99
C TRP A 105 -3.70 2.76 2.92
N PHE A 106 -4.93 3.19 2.65
CA PHE A 106 -5.70 4.02 3.56
C PHE A 106 -5.95 3.30 4.90
N GLY A 107 -6.34 2.02 4.84
CA GLY A 107 -6.50 1.18 6.02
C GLY A 107 -5.22 1.08 6.85
N PHE A 108 -4.05 0.97 6.21
CA PHE A 108 -2.76 0.98 6.90
C PHE A 108 -2.45 2.33 7.57
N ALA A 109 -2.71 3.45 6.88
CA ALA A 109 -2.40 4.78 7.40
C ALA A 109 -3.30 5.22 8.55
N PHE A 110 -4.60 4.97 8.43
CA PHE A 110 -5.59 5.50 9.36
C PHE A 110 -6.15 4.46 10.31
N GLY A 111 -5.95 3.16 10.07
CA GLY A 111 -6.51 2.10 10.90
C GLY A 111 -6.13 2.22 12.38
N GLU A 112 -4.85 2.48 12.67
CA GLU A 112 -4.39 2.64 14.05
C GLU A 112 -4.92 3.93 14.70
N LEU A 113 -4.99 5.03 13.94
CA LEU A 113 -5.56 6.31 14.40
C LEU A 113 -7.03 6.19 14.74
N ILE A 114 -7.81 5.51 13.89
CA ILE A 114 -9.24 5.30 14.09
C ILE A 114 -9.50 4.42 15.32
N LEU A 115 -8.71 3.35 15.49
CA LEU A 115 -8.90 2.37 16.57
C LEU A 115 -8.43 2.91 17.93
N THR A 116 -7.26 3.55 17.98
CA THR A 116 -6.62 3.95 19.24
C THR A 116 -6.90 5.40 19.62
N LYS A 117 -7.37 6.23 18.68
CA LYS A 117 -7.58 7.68 18.83
C LYS A 117 -6.35 8.45 19.32
N LYS A 118 -5.15 7.88 19.14
CA LYS A 118 -3.88 8.47 19.56
C LYS A 118 -2.98 8.64 18.35
N ILE A 119 -2.30 9.78 18.29
CA ILE A 119 -1.26 10.03 17.30
C ILE A 119 0.06 9.53 17.89
N THR A 120 0.61 8.46 17.32
CA THR A 120 1.94 7.95 17.67
C THR A 120 2.92 8.26 16.53
N TYR A 121 4.23 8.24 16.80
CA TYR A 121 5.25 8.40 15.74
C TYR A 121 5.03 7.42 14.57
N PRO A 122 4.72 6.12 14.80
CA PRO A 122 4.34 5.19 13.74
C PRO A 122 3.14 5.67 12.89
N SER A 123 2.13 6.27 13.51
CA SER A 123 0.95 6.77 12.79
C SER A 123 1.32 7.90 11.83
N ILE A 124 2.20 8.83 12.24
CA ILE A 124 2.66 9.94 11.39
C ILE A 124 3.39 9.39 10.16
N ILE A 125 4.32 8.45 10.37
CA ILE A 125 5.07 7.83 9.27
C ILE A 125 4.12 7.11 8.30
N SER A 126 3.11 6.40 8.82
CA SER A 126 2.13 5.70 7.96
C SER A 126 1.32 6.67 7.09
N ILE A 127 0.94 7.84 7.62
CA ILE A 127 0.30 8.90 6.83
C ILE A 127 1.24 9.41 5.73
N VAL A 128 2.50 9.67 6.05
CA VAL A 128 3.49 10.13 5.06
C VAL A 128 3.66 9.09 3.94
N LEU A 129 3.78 7.81 4.29
CA LEU A 129 3.86 6.73 3.30
C LEU A 129 2.61 6.66 2.43
N PHE A 130 1.42 6.85 2.99
CA PHE A 130 0.18 6.92 2.22
C PHE A 130 0.16 8.08 1.22
N VAL A 131 0.62 9.26 1.61
CA VAL A 131 0.76 10.40 0.69
C VAL A 131 1.72 10.07 -0.46
N LEU A 132 2.84 9.40 -0.18
CA LEU A 132 3.78 8.94 -1.22
C LEU A 132 3.13 7.92 -2.17
N VAL A 133 2.29 7.02 -1.65
CA VAL A 133 1.51 6.09 -2.49
C VAL A 133 0.52 6.84 -3.39
N ILE A 134 -0.19 7.85 -2.86
CA ILE A 134 -1.09 8.71 -3.66
C ILE A 134 -0.31 9.37 -4.81
N ILE A 135 0.86 9.93 -4.52
CA ILE A 135 1.72 10.58 -5.51
C ILE A 135 2.12 9.56 -6.60
N SER A 136 2.52 8.34 -6.21
CA SER A 136 2.87 7.29 -7.17
C SER A 136 1.68 6.90 -8.06
N PHE A 137 0.50 6.72 -7.48
CA PHE A 137 -0.71 6.41 -8.23
C PHE A 137 -1.15 7.54 -9.14
N TYR A 138 -0.93 8.80 -8.76
CA TYR A 138 -1.17 9.94 -9.65
C TYR A 138 -0.34 9.84 -10.93
N PHE A 139 0.95 9.48 -10.85
CA PHE A 139 1.78 9.27 -12.03
C PHE A 139 1.28 8.10 -12.90
N ILE A 140 0.82 7.01 -12.28
CA ILE A 140 0.25 5.88 -13.01
C ILE A 140 -1.06 6.27 -13.73
N ILE A 141 -1.94 7.04 -13.07
CA ILE A 141 -3.17 7.56 -13.69
C ILE A 141 -2.84 8.48 -14.87
N LYS A 142 -1.86 9.37 -14.68
CA LYS A 142 -1.40 10.27 -15.74
C LYS A 142 -0.92 9.48 -16.96
N ASP A 143 -0.12 8.44 -16.75
CA ASP A 143 0.35 7.55 -17.81
C ASP A 143 -0.81 6.84 -18.54
N ILE A 144 -1.83 6.35 -17.81
CA ILE A 144 -3.05 5.77 -18.41
C ILE A 144 -3.79 6.79 -19.27
N TYR A 145 -3.92 8.04 -18.79
CA TYR A 145 -4.62 9.10 -19.50
C TYR A 145 -3.89 9.53 -20.78
N GLU A 146 -2.57 9.67 -20.72
CA GLU A 146 -1.73 9.99 -21.90
C GLU A 146 -1.81 8.88 -22.96
N LEU A 147 -1.79 7.61 -22.55
CA LEU A 147 -1.98 6.47 -23.46
C LEU A 147 -3.37 6.48 -24.11
N LYS A 148 -4.43 6.75 -23.34
CA LYS A 148 -5.79 6.91 -23.86
C LYS A 148 -5.87 8.03 -24.89
N ARG A 149 -5.21 9.16 -24.62
CA ARG A 149 -5.18 10.32 -25.51
C ARG A 149 -4.45 9.99 -26.81
N SER A 150 -3.26 9.41 -26.77
CA SER A 150 -2.48 9.06 -27.97
C SER A 150 -3.20 8.06 -28.87
N LEU A 151 -3.85 7.04 -28.29
CA LEU A 151 -4.65 6.07 -29.03
C LEU A 151 -5.85 6.71 -29.75
N ARG A 152 -6.48 7.72 -29.14
CA ARG A 152 -7.60 8.44 -29.77
C ARG A 152 -7.11 9.28 -30.95
N TYR A 153 -5.99 9.98 -30.82
CA TYR A 153 -5.39 10.72 -31.92
C TYR A 153 -4.99 9.82 -33.10
N GLN A 154 -4.34 8.68 -32.83
CA GLN A 154 -3.98 7.73 -33.88
C GLN A 154 -5.19 7.17 -34.62
N LYS A 155 -6.30 6.91 -33.92
CA LYS A 155 -7.56 6.45 -34.54
C LYS A 155 -8.18 7.53 -35.44
N MET A 156 -8.16 8.80 -35.02
CA MET A 156 -8.67 9.91 -35.84
C MET A 156 -7.80 10.10 -37.09
N LYS A 157 -6.46 10.14 -36.92
CA LYS A 157 -5.51 10.24 -38.02
C LYS A 157 -5.64 9.10 -39.03
N LYS A 158 -5.82 7.84 -38.59
CA LYS A 158 -6.06 6.69 -39.49
C LYS A 158 -7.40 6.74 -40.23
N ARG A 159 -8.41 7.45 -39.72
CA ARG A 159 -9.69 7.63 -40.43
C ARG A 159 -9.58 8.69 -41.53
N GLU A 160 -8.81 9.75 -41.31
CA GLU A 160 -8.55 10.77 -42.35
C GLU A 160 -7.88 10.19 -43.60
N TYR A 161 -6.96 9.23 -43.45
CA TYR A 161 -6.26 8.61 -44.60
C TYR A 161 -7.00 7.43 -45.26
N ARG A 162 -8.26 7.15 -44.89
CA ARG A 162 -9.09 6.11 -45.52
C ARG A 162 -10.23 6.67 -46.38
N PHE A 163 -10.25 7.98 -46.59
CA PHE A 163 -11.15 8.64 -47.52
C PHE A 163 -10.45 8.84 -48.87
#